data_AF-A0A523CZF4-F1
#
_entry.id   AF-A0A523CZF4-F1
#
_cell.length_a   1.000
_cell.length_b   1.000
_cell.length_c   1.000
_cell.angle_alpha   90.00
_cell.angle_beta   90.00
_cell.angle_gamma   90.00
#
_symmetry.space_group_name_H-M   'P 1'
#
loop_
_entity.id
_entity.type
_entity.pdbx_description
1 polymer ?
#
loop_
_entity_poly.entity_id
_entity_poly.type
_entity_poly.pdbx_seq_one_letter_code
_entity_poly.pdbx_strand_id
1 'polypeptide(L)'
;MLAKIPDENLSVHVVWTPVLRSDNFEATGAAQKFIPDPRALHYWDGDQNLGKAYGTALELPRGRELAWDIYFAFEAGVVWGEEVPAPSHWAHQLGMDSRHLGDGTRLREALRAMLDR
;
A
#
# COMPACT_ATOMS: atom_id res chain seq x y z
N MET A 1 3.92 -13.43 2.27
CA MET A 1 4.98 -12.54 1.72
C MET A 1 5.82 -11.95 2.85
N LEU A 2 5.23 -11.19 3.77
CA LEU A 2 5.92 -10.46 4.84
C LEU A 2 6.72 -11.35 5.80
N ALA A 3 6.23 -12.56 6.12
CA ALA A 3 6.98 -13.55 6.91
C ALA A 3 8.35 -13.96 6.31
N LYS A 4 8.58 -13.70 5.02
CA LYS A 4 9.88 -13.94 4.35
C LYS A 4 10.85 -12.75 4.46
N ILE A 5 10.46 -11.70 5.18
CA ILE A 5 11.23 -10.49 5.48
C ILE A 5 11.08 -10.22 7.00
N PRO A 6 11.73 -11.01 7.87
CA PRO A 6 11.59 -10.90 9.32
C PRO A 6 12.48 -9.78 9.90
N ASP A 7 12.39 -8.59 9.30
CA ASP A 7 13.15 -7.42 9.72
C ASP A 7 12.30 -6.54 10.67
N GLU A 8 12.91 -6.09 11.76
CA GLU A 8 12.27 -5.24 12.77
C GLU A 8 12.14 -3.77 12.31
N ASN A 9 12.94 -3.34 11.33
CA ASN A 9 12.86 -2.02 10.73
C ASN A 9 11.75 -1.92 9.67
N LEU A 10 11.11 -3.05 9.32
CA LEU A 10 9.95 -3.05 8.42
C LEU A 10 8.67 -2.71 9.20
N SER A 11 8.19 -1.48 9.03
CA SER A 11 6.83 -1.11 9.43
C SER A 11 5.81 -1.43 8.34
N VAL A 12 4.69 -2.03 8.71
CA VAL A 12 3.63 -2.42 7.77
C VAL A 12 2.33 -1.70 8.15
N HIS A 13 1.82 -0.89 7.24
CA HIS A 13 0.54 -0.21 7.40
C HIS A 13 -0.41 -0.65 6.28
N VAL A 14 -1.62 -1.04 6.66
CA VAL A 14 -2.68 -1.47 5.74
C VAL A 14 -3.88 -0.57 5.92
N VAL A 15 -4.25 0.14 4.85
CA VAL A 15 -5.42 1.03 4.86
C VAL A 15 -6.52 0.40 4.02
N TRP A 16 -7.59 0.01 4.69
CA TRP A 16 -8.80 -0.51 4.05
C TRP A 16 -9.68 0.67 3.62
N THR A 17 -10.18 0.64 2.40
CA THR A 17 -11.01 1.71 1.84
C THR A 17 -12.15 1.10 1.03
N PRO A 18 -13.36 1.68 1.01
CA PRO A 18 -14.47 1.11 0.27
C PRO A 18 -14.27 1.33 -1.23
N VAL A 19 -14.39 0.28 -2.04
CA VAL A 19 -14.33 0.38 -3.51
C VAL A 19 -15.58 -0.22 -4.14
N LEU A 20 -15.98 -1.40 -3.65
CA LEU A 20 -17.20 -2.07 -4.04
C LEU A 20 -18.36 -1.65 -3.15
N ARG A 21 -19.58 -1.79 -3.67
CA ARG A 21 -20.82 -1.45 -2.93
C ARG A 21 -20.96 -2.18 -1.59
N SER A 22 -20.36 -3.36 -1.48
CA SER A 22 -20.38 -4.19 -0.26
C SER A 22 -19.33 -3.79 0.77
N ASP A 23 -18.36 -2.95 0.42
CA ASP A 23 -17.26 -2.63 1.32
C ASP A 23 -17.72 -1.66 2.40
N ASN A 24 -17.43 -2.00 3.64
CA ASN A 24 -17.76 -1.22 4.83
C ASN A 24 -16.76 -1.54 5.95
N PHE A 25 -16.83 -0.76 7.02
CA PHE A 25 -15.94 -0.92 8.18
C PHE A 25 -16.06 -2.31 8.80
N GLU A 26 -17.28 -2.85 8.91
CA GLU A 26 -17.54 -4.16 9.50
C GLU A 26 -16.86 -5.30 8.71
N ALA A 27 -16.82 -5.19 7.38
CA ALA A 27 -16.17 -6.15 6.51
C ALA A 27 -14.64 -6.20 6.70
N THR A 28 -14.03 -5.13 7.22
CA THR A 28 -12.57 -5.05 7.42
C THR A 28 -12.07 -6.11 8.40
N GLY A 29 -12.84 -6.47 9.42
CA GLY A 29 -12.43 -7.48 10.41
C GLY A 29 -12.19 -8.87 9.81
N ALA A 30 -12.95 -9.25 8.78
CA ALA A 30 -12.69 -10.46 8.02
C ALA A 30 -11.48 -10.28 7.09
N ALA A 31 -11.35 -9.11 6.45
CA ALA A 31 -10.27 -8.83 5.51
C ALA A 31 -8.88 -8.79 6.16
N GLN A 32 -8.78 -8.31 7.40
CA GLN A 32 -7.54 -8.31 8.19
C GLN A 32 -6.91 -9.70 8.31
N LYS A 33 -7.72 -10.77 8.32
CA LYS A 33 -7.22 -12.16 8.40
C LYS A 33 -6.36 -12.57 7.21
N PHE A 34 -6.47 -11.88 6.06
CA PHE A 34 -5.63 -12.13 4.90
C PHE A 34 -4.21 -11.57 5.04
N ILE A 35 -3.97 -10.70 6.02
CA ILE A 35 -2.65 -10.14 6.34
C ILE A 35 -2.36 -10.40 7.82
N PRO A 36 -2.05 -11.65 8.20
CA PRO A 36 -1.89 -12.04 9.61
C PRO A 36 -0.53 -11.65 10.21
N ASP A 37 0.22 -10.74 9.58
CA ASP A 37 1.54 -10.35 10.07
C ASP A 37 1.37 -9.46 11.31
N PRO A 38 1.98 -9.80 12.47
CA PRO A 38 1.79 -9.03 13.70
C PRO A 38 2.36 -7.60 13.62
N ARG A 39 3.20 -7.29 12.63
CA ARG A 39 3.69 -5.92 12.37
C ARG A 39 2.69 -5.08 11.57
N ALA A 40 1.65 -5.69 11.00
CA ALA A 40 0.66 -4.98 10.21
C ALA A 40 -0.30 -4.20 11.10
N LEU A 41 -0.22 -2.87 11.03
CA LEU A 41 -1.19 -1.97 11.60
C LEU A 41 -2.30 -1.71 10.58
N HIS A 42 -3.55 -1.91 11.01
CA HIS A 42 -4.72 -1.81 10.15
C HIS A 42 -5.51 -0.54 10.43
N TYR A 43 -5.92 0.14 9.37
CA TYR A 43 -6.68 1.39 9.42
C TYR A 43 -7.87 1.30 8.47
N TRP A 44 -8.91 2.10 8.76
CA TRP A 44 -10.05 2.28 7.87
C TRP A 44 -10.09 3.72 7.37
N ASP A 45 -10.17 3.87 6.05
CA ASP A 45 -10.36 5.15 5.35
C ASP A 45 -11.67 5.09 4.56
N GLY A 46 -12.78 5.31 5.27
CA GLY A 46 -14.13 5.27 4.71
C GLY A 46 -14.41 6.37 3.69
N ASP A 47 -13.69 7.49 3.78
CA ASP A 47 -13.84 8.63 2.88
C ASP A 47 -12.91 8.56 1.66
N GLN A 48 -12.07 7.51 1.59
CA GLN A 48 -11.09 7.28 0.52
C GLN A 48 -10.05 8.41 0.40
N ASN A 49 -9.77 9.14 1.48
CA ASN A 49 -8.88 10.30 1.47
C ASN A 49 -7.47 9.94 0.97
N LEU A 50 -6.90 8.84 1.48
CA LEU A 50 -5.56 8.40 1.12
C LEU A 50 -5.51 7.89 -0.33
N GLY A 51 -6.53 7.14 -0.74
CA GLY A 51 -6.66 6.63 -2.10
C GLY A 51 -6.76 7.76 -3.13
N LYS A 52 -7.53 8.82 -2.84
CA LYS A 52 -7.65 10.02 -3.69
C LYS A 52 -6.35 10.82 -3.73
N ALA A 53 -5.68 10.99 -2.58
CA ALA A 53 -4.42 11.71 -2.49
C ALA A 53 -3.33 11.04 -3.36
N TYR A 54 -3.13 9.72 -3.22
CA TYR A 54 -2.17 9.00 -4.05
C TYR A 54 -2.61 8.87 -5.51
N GLY A 55 -3.92 8.82 -5.76
CA GLY A 55 -4.47 8.90 -7.11
C GLY A 55 -3.97 10.12 -7.88
N THR A 56 -3.99 11.27 -7.20
CA THR A 56 -3.48 12.54 -7.72
C THR A 56 -1.96 12.54 -7.80
N ALA A 57 -1.27 12.18 -6.71
CA ALA A 57 0.20 12.23 -6.63
C ALA A 57 0.91 11.28 -7.61
N LEU A 58 0.27 10.15 -7.97
CA LEU A 58 0.82 9.18 -8.92
C LEU A 58 0.30 9.37 -10.35
N GLU A 59 -0.54 10.38 -10.57
CA GLU A 59 -1.17 10.69 -11.86
C GLU A 59 -1.88 9.46 -12.46
N LEU A 60 -2.68 8.76 -11.63
CA LEU A 60 -3.37 7.56 -12.08
C LEU A 60 -4.33 7.87 -13.24
N PRO A 61 -4.49 6.95 -14.21
CA PRO A 61 -5.23 7.22 -15.42
C PRO A 61 -6.70 7.50 -15.13
N ARG A 62 -7.30 8.35 -15.98
CA ARG A 62 -8.71 8.73 -15.90
C ARG A 62 -9.63 7.50 -15.82
N GLY A 63 -10.63 7.55 -14.94
CA GLY A 63 -11.52 6.43 -14.61
C GLY A 63 -10.92 5.42 -13.62
N ARG A 64 -9.70 5.65 -13.12
CA ARG A 64 -8.99 4.86 -12.10
C ARG A 64 -8.18 5.77 -11.16
N GLU A 65 -8.70 6.95 -10.88
CA GLU A 65 -8.08 7.98 -10.06
C GLU A 65 -8.03 7.61 -8.57
N LEU A 66 -8.67 6.52 -8.16
CA LEU A 66 -8.56 6.03 -6.79
C LEU A 66 -7.40 5.03 -6.71
N ALA A 67 -6.42 5.29 -5.84
CA ALA A 67 -5.37 4.34 -5.54
C ALA A 67 -5.89 3.26 -4.57
N TRP A 68 -6.33 2.13 -5.12
CA TRP A 68 -6.77 0.94 -4.39
C TRP A 68 -6.12 -0.32 -5.00
N ASP A 69 -6.04 -1.43 -4.26
CA ASP A 69 -5.25 -2.61 -4.65
C ASP A 69 -3.81 -2.26 -5.06
N ILE A 70 -3.17 -1.44 -4.22
CA ILE A 70 -1.86 -0.85 -4.46
C ILE A 70 -0.96 -1.06 -3.24
N TYR A 71 0.33 -1.26 -3.51
CA TYR A 71 1.38 -1.39 -2.51
C TYR A 71 2.35 -0.24 -2.65
N PHE A 72 2.77 0.32 -1.51
CA PHE A 72 3.78 1.38 -1.44
C PHE A 72 4.94 0.93 -0.56
N ALA A 73 6.16 1.29 -0.96
CA ALA A 73 7.37 1.15 -0.16
C ALA A 73 8.03 2.53 -0.05
N PHE A 74 8.40 2.90 1.18
CA PHE A 74 9.02 4.18 1.50
C PHE A 74 10.35 3.92 2.21
N GLU A 75 11.39 4.64 1.81
CA GLU A 75 12.68 4.63 2.49
C GLU A 75 12.54 5.11 3.94
N ALA A 76 13.48 4.70 4.79
CA ALA A 76 13.54 5.19 6.16
C ALA A 76 13.68 6.74 6.17
N GLY A 77 12.95 7.39 7.09
CA GLY A 77 12.99 8.85 7.25
C GLY A 77 12.02 9.63 6.36
N VAL A 78 11.23 8.98 5.51
CA VAL A 78 10.10 9.64 4.83
C VAL A 78 9.06 10.08 5.86
N VAL A 79 8.58 11.33 5.73
CA VAL A 79 7.62 11.94 6.65
C VAL A 79 6.34 12.29 5.90
N TRP A 80 5.19 11.99 6.52
CA TRP A 80 3.87 12.36 6.03
C TRP A 80 3.51 13.75 6.55
N GLY A 81 3.20 14.67 5.65
CA GLY A 81 2.82 16.04 5.97
C GLY A 81 1.45 16.40 5.40
N GLU A 82 1.30 17.63 4.93
CA GLU A 82 0.07 18.07 4.24
C GLU A 82 -0.14 17.32 2.92
N GLU A 83 0.95 17.09 2.18
CA GLU A 83 0.95 16.26 0.97
C GLU A 83 1.41 14.84 1.30
N VAL A 84 0.89 13.86 0.56
CA VAL A 84 1.38 12.48 0.64
C VAL A 84 2.79 12.40 0.04
N PRO A 85 3.74 11.74 0.72
CA PRO A 85 5.09 11.61 0.18
C PRO A 85 5.09 10.70 -1.04
N ALA A 86 6.03 10.92 -1.96
CA ALA A 86 6.22 10.01 -3.07
C ALA A 86 6.77 8.66 -2.57
N PRO A 87 6.17 7.51 -2.95
CA PRO A 87 6.72 6.21 -2.62
C PRO A 87 8.01 5.96 -3.41
N SER A 88 9.02 5.40 -2.76
CA SER A 88 10.26 4.97 -3.39
C SER A 88 10.01 3.86 -4.42
N HIS A 89 9.07 2.96 -4.08
CA HIS A 89 8.53 1.99 -5.02
C HIS A 89 7.04 1.79 -4.80
N TRP A 90 6.32 1.46 -5.87
CA TRP A 90 4.92 1.09 -5.76
C TRP A 90 4.52 0.05 -6.81
N ALA A 91 3.40 -0.62 -6.55
CA ALA A 91 2.78 -1.49 -7.52
C ALA A 91 1.29 -1.60 -7.33
N HIS A 92 0.58 -1.54 -8.44
CA HIS A 92 -0.84 -1.85 -8.50
C HIS A 92 -1.03 -3.31 -8.91
N GLN A 93 -1.89 -4.04 -8.19
CA GLN A 93 -2.24 -5.43 -8.49
C GLN A 93 -2.69 -5.65 -9.95
N LEU A 94 -3.29 -4.63 -10.58
CA LEU A 94 -3.81 -4.72 -11.94
C LEU A 94 -2.78 -4.43 -13.05
N GLY A 95 -1.49 -4.21 -12.72
CA GLY A 95 -0.40 -4.10 -13.71
C GLY A 95 -0.49 -2.88 -14.64
N MET A 96 -0.83 -1.71 -14.08
CA MET A 96 -1.28 -0.54 -14.85
C MET A 96 -0.22 0.48 -15.32
N ASP A 97 1.04 0.47 -14.84
CA ASP A 97 2.12 1.32 -15.39
C ASP A 97 3.56 0.84 -15.07
N SER A 98 4.40 0.77 -16.13
CA SER A 98 5.75 0.19 -16.32
C SER A 98 6.82 0.44 -15.25
N ARG A 99 6.55 1.25 -14.24
CA ARG A 99 7.40 1.48 -13.04
C ARG A 99 7.25 0.34 -12.00
N HIS A 100 6.79 -0.82 -12.47
CA HIS A 100 6.11 -1.91 -11.76
C HIS A 100 6.99 -2.83 -10.91
N LEU A 101 6.64 -2.91 -9.63
CA LEU A 101 6.76 -4.15 -8.88
C LEU A 101 5.57 -5.08 -9.26
N GLY A 102 5.52 -5.53 -10.52
CA GLY A 102 4.36 -6.20 -11.15
C GLY A 102 3.87 -7.52 -10.52
N ASP A 103 4.42 -7.89 -9.37
CA ASP A 103 4.00 -8.99 -8.52
C ASP A 103 4.59 -8.83 -7.10
N GLY A 104 4.12 -9.66 -6.16
CA GLY A 104 4.64 -9.69 -4.79
C GLY A 104 6.09 -10.20 -4.66
N THR A 105 6.77 -10.58 -5.75
CA THR A 105 8.20 -10.91 -5.76
C THR A 105 9.05 -9.67 -5.91
N ARG A 106 8.77 -8.82 -6.89
CA ARG A 106 9.50 -7.57 -7.07
C ARG A 106 9.37 -6.66 -5.86
N LEU A 107 8.18 -6.56 -5.26
CA LEU A 107 7.99 -5.76 -4.05
C LEU A 107 8.86 -6.29 -2.90
N ARG A 108 9.02 -7.61 -2.77
CA ARG A 108 9.92 -8.20 -1.77
C ARG A 108 11.39 -7.91 -2.06
N GLU A 109 11.81 -7.96 -3.32
CA GLU A 109 13.18 -7.64 -3.71
C GLU A 109 13.51 -6.17 -3.42
N ALA A 110 12.59 -5.25 -3.77
CA ALA A 110 12.73 -3.84 -3.44
C ALA A 110 12.82 -3.60 -1.93
N LEU A 111 11.92 -4.21 -1.13
CA LEU A 111 11.96 -4.10 0.33
C LEU A 111 13.27 -4.62 0.92
N ARG A 112 13.80 -5.75 0.43
CA ARG A 112 15.11 -6.27 0.88
C ARG A 112 16.24 -5.29 0.56
N ALA A 113 16.28 -4.79 -0.67
CA ALA A 113 17.31 -3.83 -1.08
C ALA A 113 17.27 -2.52 -0.27
N MET A 114 16.09 -2.11 0.22
CA MET A 114 15.94 -0.95 1.09
C MET A 114 16.40 -1.23 2.53
N LEU A 115 16.16 -2.44 3.04
CA LEU A 115 16.51 -2.85 4.41
C LEU A 115 17.99 -3.20 4.58
N ASP A 116 18.66 -3.66 3.51
CA ASP A 116 20.09 -4.04 3.53
C ASP A 116 21.06 -2.82 3.53
N ARG A 117 20.56 -1.59 3.78
CA ARG A 117 21.31 -0.33 3.67
C ARG A 117 21.77 0.26 5.00
#